data_AF-A0AA50K5N1-F1
#
_entry.id   AF-A0AA50K5N1-F1
#
_cell.length_a   1.000
_cell.length_b   1.000
_cell.length_c   1.000
_cell.angle_alpha   90.00
_cell.angle_beta   90.00
_cell.angle_gamma   90.00
#
_symmetry.space_group_name_H-M   'P 1'
#
loop_
_entity.id
_entity.type
_entity.pdbx_description
1 polymer ?
#
loop_
_entity_poly.entity_id
_entity_poly.type
_entity_poly.pdbx_seq_one_letter_code
_entity_poly.pdbx_strand_id
1 'polypeptide(L)'
;GNGAVQKGMPHKVYHGKTGRVYNVTAHALGVIVNKRVRGRIIPKRINIRIEHVKHSKCRQDFLKRVKENERLLKEAKAAGKIVKLKRQP
;
A
#
# COMPACT_ATOMS: atom_id res chain seq x y z
N GLY A 1 6.94 8.23 12.82
CA GLY A 1 7.30 9.17 11.76
C GLY A 1 8.69 9.72 12.01
N ASN A 2 9.20 10.59 11.15
CA ASN A 2 10.41 11.37 11.42
C ASN A 2 10.22 12.31 12.63
N GLY A 3 10.99 12.13 13.71
CA GLY A 3 10.89 12.93 14.93
C GLY A 3 11.44 14.36 14.80
N ALA A 4 12.27 14.62 13.78
CA ALA A 4 12.78 15.97 13.50
C ALA A 4 11.68 16.93 13.02
N VAL A 5 10.57 16.40 12.48
CA VAL A 5 9.42 17.20 12.04
C VAL A 5 8.26 16.94 13.00
N GLN A 6 7.87 17.96 13.75
CA GLN A 6 6.79 17.82 14.74
C GLN A 6 5.40 18.08 14.11
N LYS A 7 5.34 18.95 13.09
CA LYS A 7 4.08 19.34 12.44
C LYS A 7 3.50 18.18 11.64
N GLY A 8 2.20 17.94 11.78
CA GLY A 8 1.48 16.91 11.03
C GLY A 8 1.90 15.47 11.35
N MET A 9 2.54 15.27 12.51
CA MET A 9 2.87 13.95 13.04
C MET A 9 1.59 13.19 13.41
N PRO A 10 1.45 11.91 12.98
CA PRO A 10 0.29 11.12 13.35
C PRO A 10 0.38 10.69 14.82
N HIS A 11 -0.78 10.45 15.46
CA HIS A 11 -0.80 9.87 16.80
C HIS A 11 -0.10 8.50 16.81
N LYS A 12 0.63 8.20 17.90
CA LYS A 12 1.48 6.99 18.06
C LYS A 12 0.80 5.68 17.69
N VAL A 13 -0.51 5.57 17.89
CA VAL A 13 -1.33 4.39 17.54
C VAL A 13 -1.31 4.03 16.04
N TYR A 14 -1.00 5.00 15.17
CA TYR A 14 -0.97 4.83 13.73
C TYR A 14 0.44 4.59 13.18
N HIS A 15 1.47 4.61 14.03
CA HIS A 15 2.82 4.23 13.61
C HIS A 15 2.87 2.76 13.18
N GLY A 16 3.62 2.47 12.11
CA GLY A 16 3.73 1.13 11.54
C GLY A 16 2.46 0.60 10.86
N LYS A 17 1.39 1.41 10.76
CA LYS A 17 0.19 1.03 10.01
C LYS A 17 0.36 1.36 8.53
N THR A 18 -0.08 0.45 7.68
CA THR A 18 -0.22 0.69 6.24
C THR A 18 -1.65 1.12 5.95
N GLY A 19 -1.82 2.07 5.04
CA GLY A 19 -3.13 2.58 4.64
C GLY A 19 -3.21 2.86 3.14
N ARG A 20 -4.36 3.36 2.70
CA ARG A 20 -4.57 3.81 1.32
C ARG A 20 -4.74 5.33 1.31
N VAL A 21 -4.07 6.00 0.38
CA VAL A 21 -4.23 7.44 0.16
C VAL A 21 -5.61 7.68 -0.45
N TYR A 22 -6.36 8.65 0.09
CA TYR A 22 -7.67 9.06 -0.42
C TYR A 22 -7.71 10.51 -0.91
N ASN A 23 -6.82 11.35 -0.39
CA ASN A 23 -6.70 12.75 -0.79
C ASN A 23 -5.23 13.20 -0.71
N VAL A 24 -4.87 14.18 -1.52
CA VAL A 24 -3.54 14.80 -1.57
C VAL A 24 -3.70 16.29 -1.39
N THR A 25 -2.88 16.88 -0.53
CA THR A 25 -2.82 18.33 -0.29
C THR A 25 -1.38 18.81 -0.46
N ALA A 26 -1.15 20.12 -0.50
CA ALA A 26 0.16 20.70 -0.83
C ALA A 26 1.34 20.15 -0.01
N HIS A 27 1.14 19.88 1.28
CA HIS A 27 2.20 19.40 2.19
C HIS A 27 1.86 18.07 2.90
N ALA A 28 0.66 17.53 2.68
CA ALA A 28 0.17 16.38 3.42
C ALA A 28 -0.68 15.45 2.56
N LEU A 29 -0.86 14.24 3.08
CA LEU A 29 -1.66 13.19 2.48
C LEU A 29 -2.79 12.81 3.44
N GLY A 30 -3.99 12.69 2.88
CA GLY A 30 -5.11 12.02 3.52
C GLY A 30 -4.95 10.51 3.35
N VAL A 31 -4.79 9.78 4.45
CA VAL A 31 -4.66 8.31 4.45
C VAL A 31 -5.81 7.67 5.25
N ILE A 32 -6.41 6.64 4.68
CA ILE A 32 -7.36 5.76 5.37
C ILE A 32 -6.56 4.63 6.02
N VAL A 33 -6.66 4.54 7.34
CA VAL A 33 -6.03 3.49 8.16
C VAL A 33 -7.10 2.76 8.96
N ASN A 34 -7.04 1.44 8.98
CA ASN A 34 -7.94 0.64 9.80
C ASN A 34 -7.47 0.60 11.25
N LYS A 35 -8.32 1.06 12.17
CA LYS A 35 -8.08 1.03 13.61
C LYS A 35 -9.05 0.07 14.28
N ARG A 36 -8.53 -0.88 15.06
CA ARG A 36 -9.35 -1.70 15.94
C ARG A 36 -9.81 -0.85 17.13
N VAL A 37 -11.12 -0.82 17.36
CA VAL A 37 -11.75 -0.15 18.49
C VAL A 37 -12.65 -1.18 19.18
N ARG A 38 -12.20 -1.69 20.32
CA ARG A 38 -12.84 -2.80 21.04
C ARG A 38 -13.03 -4.01 20.10
N GLY A 39 -14.28 -4.43 19.87
CA GLY A 39 -14.63 -5.58 19.04
C GLY A 39 -14.72 -5.34 17.53
N ARG A 40 -14.58 -4.10 17.04
CA ARG A 40 -14.75 -3.77 15.62
C ARG A 40 -13.55 -3.07 15.01
N ILE A 41 -13.39 -3.21 13.69
CA ILE A 41 -12.38 -2.50 12.91
C ILE A 41 -13.07 -1.35 12.20
N ILE A 42 -12.60 -0.13 12.44
CA ILE A 42 -13.18 1.09 11.89
C ILE A 42 -12.13 1.76 10.98
N PRO A 43 -12.50 2.15 9.75
CA PRO A 43 -11.63 2.96 8.90
C PRO A 43 -11.55 4.38 9.48
N LYS A 44 -10.33 4.85 9.73
CA LYS A 44 -10.04 6.21 10.20
C LYS A 44 -9.32 6.98 9.10
N ARG A 45 -9.84 8.15 8.76
CA ARG A 45 -9.20 9.12 7.85
C ARG A 45 -8.28 10.02 8.67
N ILE A 46 -7.03 10.13 8.25
CA ILE A 46 -5.99 10.87 8.96
C ILE A 46 -5.22 11.70 7.94
N ASN A 47 -4.91 12.95 8.28
CA ASN A 47 -4.04 13.79 7.46
C ASN A 47 -2.64 13.75 8.06
N ILE A 48 -1.67 13.33 7.25
CA ILE A 48 -0.29 13.08 7.67
C ILE A 48 0.63 13.75 6.67
N ARG A 49 1.67 14.45 7.15
CA ARG A 49 2.65 15.03 6.22
C ARG A 49 3.56 13.99 5.55
N ILE A 50 4.13 14.38 4.42
CA ILE A 50 4.91 13.50 3.53
C ILE A 50 6.14 12.93 4.25
N GLU A 51 6.77 13.67 5.16
CA GLU A 51 7.95 13.27 5.94
C GLU A 51 7.69 12.07 6.87
N HIS A 52 6.42 11.80 7.18
CA HIS A 52 6.01 10.70 8.04
C HIS A 52 5.45 9.50 7.28
N VAL A 53 5.34 9.60 5.95
CA VAL A 53 4.80 8.55 5.08
C VAL A 53 5.94 7.93 4.28
N LYS A 54 5.89 6.61 4.09
CA LYS A 54 6.81 5.88 3.22
C LYS A 54 6.00 4.96 2.31
N HIS A 55 6.44 4.81 1.07
CA HIS A 55 5.81 3.88 0.12
C HIS A 55 6.04 2.43 0.55
N SER A 56 4.98 1.62 0.49
CA SER A 56 5.06 0.19 0.82
C SER A 56 5.67 -0.59 -0.34
N LYS A 57 6.80 -1.28 -0.08
CA LYS A 57 7.47 -2.15 -1.06
C LYS A 57 6.63 -3.38 -1.41
N CYS A 58 5.82 -3.89 -0.48
CA CYS A 58 4.97 -5.07 -0.70
C CYS A 58 4.01 -4.90 -1.91
N ARG A 59 3.49 -3.69 -2.12
CA ARG A 59 2.63 -3.40 -3.28
C ARG A 59 3.44 -3.36 -4.58
N GLN A 60 4.67 -2.84 -4.55
CA GLN A 60 5.55 -2.81 -5.72
C GLN A 60 5.88 -4.22 -6.19
N ASP A 61 6.23 -5.12 -5.27
CA ASP A 61 6.55 -6.51 -5.60
C ASP A 61 5.34 -7.26 -6.16
N PHE A 62 4.16 -7.01 -5.59
CA PHE A 62 2.91 -7.53 -6.14
C PHE A 62 2.67 -7.04 -7.58
N LEU A 63 2.86 -5.75 -7.86
CA LEU A 63 2.65 -5.19 -9.19
C LEU A 63 3.67 -5.72 -10.22
N LYS A 64 4.93 -5.90 -9.82
CA LYS A 64 5.95 -6.53 -10.66
C LYS A 64 5.51 -7.93 -11.09
N ARG A 65 5.02 -8.73 -10.13
CA ARG A 65 4.51 -10.08 -10.41
C ARG A 65 3.30 -10.09 -11.33
N VAL A 66 2.38 -9.12 -11.20
CA VAL A 66 1.24 -9.00 -12.11
C VAL A 66 1.71 -8.77 -13.55
N LYS A 67 2.70 -7.88 -13.74
CA LYS A 67 3.27 -7.61 -15.07
C LYS A 67 4.01 -8.81 -15.65
N GLU A 68 4.80 -9.51 -14.83
CA GLU A 68 5.51 -10.73 -15.23
C GLU A 68 4.53 -11.82 -15.69
N ASN A 69 3.47 -12.05 -14.91
CA ASN A 69 2.43 -13.01 -15.25
C ASN A 69 1.70 -12.64 -16.55
N GLU A 70 1.43 -11.36 -16.78
CA GLU A 70 0.80 -10.89 -18.01
C GLU A 70 1.70 -11.11 -19.23
N ARG A 71 3.02 -10.88 -19.08
CA ARG A 71 4.01 -11.17 -20.13
C ARG A 71 4.02 -12.66 -20.50
N LEU A 72 4.15 -13.53 -19.49
CA LEU A 72 4.15 -14.98 -19.68
C LEU A 72 2.84 -15.48 -20.30
N LEU A 73 1.70 -14.89 -19.93
CA LEU A 73 0.41 -15.22 -20.52
C LEU A 73 0.35 -14.87 -22.01
N LYS A 74 0.84 -13.69 -22.39
CA LYS A 74 0.88 -13.25 -23.80
C LYS A 74 1.78 -14.15 -24.65
N GLU A 75 2.97 -14.48 -24.14
CA GLU A 75 3.92 -15.39 -24.80
C GLU A 75 3.33 -16.80 -24.95
N ALA A 76 2.71 -17.33 -23.89
CA ALA A 76 2.08 -18.66 -23.92
C ALA A 76 0.90 -18.71 -24.90
N LYS A 77 0.10 -17.64 -24.97
CA LYS A 77 -1.00 -17.51 -25.94
C LYS A 77 -0.48 -17.47 -27.38
N ALA A 78 0.61 -16.74 -27.65
CA ALA A 78 1.25 -16.72 -28.96
C ALA A 78 1.82 -18.10 -29.36
N ALA A 79 2.38 -18.84 -28.40
CA ALA A 79 2.90 -20.18 -28.60
C ALA A 79 1.84 -21.31 -28.57
N GLY A 80 0.55 -20.98 -28.32
CA GLY A 80 -0.53 -21.96 -28.18
C GLY A 80 -0.43 -22.88 -26.97
N LYS A 81 0.38 -22.53 -25.95
CA LYS A 81 0.61 -23.35 -24.74
C LYS A 81 -0.18 -22.82 -23.55
N ILE A 82 -0.57 -23.70 -22.65
CA ILE A 82 -1.22 -23.34 -21.38
C ILE A 82 -0.15 -23.17 -20.30
N VAL A 83 -0.13 -22.01 -19.62
CA VAL A 83 0.83 -21.70 -18.56
C VAL A 83 0.15 -21.64 -17.19
N LYS A 84 0.77 -22.25 -16.16
CA LYS A 84 0.32 -22.18 -14.76
C LYS A 84 0.95 -20.96 -14.09
N LEU A 85 0.17 -19.90 -13.87
CA LEU A 85 0.64 -18.61 -13.31
C LEU A 85 0.50 -18.48 -11.77
N LYS A 86 -0.07 -19.51 -11.12
CA LYS A 86 -0.23 -19.53 -9.66
C LYS A 86 1.11 -19.90 -9.01
N ARG A 87 1.42 -19.25 -7.88
CA ARG A 87 2.58 -19.59 -7.06
C ARG A 87 2.41 -20.99 -6.47
N GLN A 88 3.50 -21.75 -6.42
CA GLN A 88 3.58 -23.00 -5.67
C GLN A 88 4.10 -22.71 -4.25
N PRO A 89 3.70 -23.50 -3.24
CA PRO A 89 4.19 -23.37 -1.87
C PRO A 89 5.69 -23.65 -1.77
#